data_AF-A0A7G8KVP5-F1
#
_entry.id   AF-A0A7G8KVP5-F1
#
_cell.length_a   1.000
_cell.length_b   1.000
_cell.length_c   1.000
_cell.angle_alpha   90.00
_cell.angle_beta   90.00
_cell.angle_gamma   90.00
#
_symmetry.space_group_name_H-M   'P 1'
#
loop_
_entity.id
_entity.type
_entity.pdbx_description
1 polymer ?
#
loop_
_entity_poly.entity_id
_entity_poly.type
_entity_poly.pdbx_seq_one_letter_code
_entity_poly.pdbx_strand_id
1 'polypeptide(L)' 'MLSLVVMMVFLVPLSLFNNAWWLVQSTFFFMTFLFMLKFVLYDVFTELSYLFGMDILSFGLILLSFWICS' A
#
# COMPACT_ATOMS: atom_id res chain seq x y z
N MET A 1 -3.03 7.75 2.63
CA MET A 1 -3.57 6.37 2.85
C MET A 1 -4.68 5.97 1.88
N LEU A 2 -5.68 6.83 1.61
CA LEU A 2 -6.81 6.50 0.74
C LEU A 2 -6.43 6.08 -0.69
N SER A 3 -5.39 6.70 -1.26
CA SER A 3 -4.84 6.31 -2.57
C SER A 3 -4.42 4.83 -2.63
N LEU A 4 -3.90 4.28 -1.53
CA LEU A 4 -3.51 2.87 -1.44
C LEU A 4 -4.73 1.95 -1.33
N VAL A 5 -5.73 2.36 -0.56
CA VAL A 5 -6.97 1.60 -0.38
C VAL A 5 -7.74 1.49 -1.70
N VAL A 6 -7.89 2.59 -2.43
CA VAL A 6 -8.54 2.60 -3.77
C VAL A 6 -7.85 1.61 -4.71
N MET A 7 -6.52 1.60 -4.68
CA MET A 7 -5.71 0.67 -5.45
C MET A 7 -5.99 -0.80 -5.09
N MET A 8 -6.08 -1.13 -3.81
CA MET A 8 -6.40 -2.49 -3.35
C MET A 8 -7.82 -2.91 -3.74
N VAL A 9 -8.79 -1.99 -3.69
CA VAL A 9 -10.17 -2.28 -4.14
C VAL A 9 -10.20 -2.67 -5.62
N PHE A 10 -9.39 -2.01 -6.47
CA PHE A 10 -9.29 -2.37 -7.89
C PHE A 10 -8.52 -3.68 -8.16
N LEU A 11 -7.67 -4.14 -7.23
CA LEU A 11 -7.01 -5.44 -7.35
C LEU A 11 -7.98 -6.62 -7.11
N VAL A 12 -9.04 -6.42 -6.31
CA VAL A 12 -10.06 -7.45 -6.05
C VAL A 12 -10.69 -7.99 -7.35
N PRO A 13 -11.30 -7.18 -8.23
CA PRO A 13 -11.86 -7.69 -9.49
C PRO A 13 -10.77 -8.22 -10.43
N LEU A 14 -9.55 -7.68 -10.38
CA LEU A 14 -8.43 -8.11 -11.22
C LEU A 14 -7.99 -9.55 -10.89
N SER A 15 -8.04 -9.92 -9.62
CA SER A 15 -7.69 -11.27 -9.13
C SER A 15 -8.66 -12.37 -9.58
N LEU A 16 -9.86 -12.01 -10.04
CA LEU A 16 -10.87 -12.97 -10.50
C LEU A 16 -10.62 -13.46 -11.93
N PHE A 17 -9.69 -12.83 -12.67
CA PHE A 17 -9.35 -13.25 -14.04
C PHE A 17 -8.37 -14.44 -14.03
N ASN A 18 -8.65 -15.45 -14.87
CA ASN A 18 -7.73 -16.56 -15.10
C ASN A 18 -6.39 -16.06 -15.68
N ASN A 19 -5.28 -16.59 -15.19
CA ASN A 19 -3.89 -16.19 -15.51
C ASN A 19 -3.47 -14.77 -15.08
N ALA A 20 -4.23 -14.07 -14.22
CA ALA A 20 -3.84 -12.75 -13.73
C ALA A 20 -2.75 -12.75 -12.63
N TRP A 21 -2.26 -13.93 -12.20
CA TRP A 21 -1.32 -14.05 -11.07
C TRP A 21 -0.07 -13.17 -11.21
N TRP A 22 0.61 -13.22 -12.36
CA TRP A 22 1.80 -12.41 -12.63
C TRP A 22 1.51 -10.91 -12.60
N LEU A 23 0.34 -10.52 -13.08
CA LEU A 23 -0.08 -9.13 -13.12
C LEU A 23 -0.42 -8.63 -11.71
N VAL A 24 -1.12 -9.43 -10.91
CA VAL A 24 -1.40 -9.08 -9.50
C VAL A 24 -0.09 -9.00 -8.69
N GLN A 25 0.83 -9.95 -8.83
CA GLN A 25 2.10 -9.92 -8.10
C GLN A 25 2.96 -8.70 -8.46
N SER A 26 3.09 -8.39 -9.75
CA SER A 26 3.83 -7.20 -10.21
C SER A 26 3.19 -5.90 -9.75
N THR A 27 1.85 -5.84 -9.65
CA THR A 27 1.19 -4.66 -9.07
C THR A 27 1.47 -4.51 -7.57
N PHE A 28 1.47 -5.58 -6.78
CA PHE A 28 1.86 -5.51 -5.36
C PHE A 28 3.30 -5.02 -5.17
N PHE A 29 4.23 -5.49 -6.02
CA PHE A 29 5.61 -5.01 -6.02
C PHE A 29 5.73 -3.54 -6.44
N PHE A 30 4.88 -3.04 -7.34
CA PHE A 30 4.82 -1.61 -7.64
C PHE A 30 4.32 -0.80 -6.43
N MET A 31 3.38 -1.34 -5.65
CA MET A 31 2.84 -0.65 -4.47
C MET A 31 3.87 -0.48 -3.37
N THR A 32 4.75 -1.46 -3.15
CA THR A 32 5.81 -1.36 -2.15
C THR A 32 6.72 -0.17 -2.47
N PHE A 33 7.11 0.02 -3.74
CA PHE A 33 7.91 1.18 -4.14
C PHE A 33 7.18 2.50 -3.98
N LEU A 34 5.91 2.58 -4.40
CA LEU A 34 5.11 3.79 -4.21
C LEU A 34 4.98 4.15 -2.72
N PHE A 35 4.88 3.14 -1.84
CA PHE A 35 4.80 3.36 -0.41
C PHE A 35 6.14 3.81 0.18
N MET A 36 7.27 3.24 -0.26
CA MET A 36 8.62 3.68 0.15
C MET A 36 8.86 5.17 -0.11
N LEU A 37 8.32 5.73 -1.18
CA LEU A 37 8.44 7.15 -1.51
C LEU A 37 7.70 8.08 -0.54
N LYS A 38 6.75 7.56 0.24
CA LYS A 38 5.97 8.33 1.23
C LYS A 38 6.62 8.37 2.62
N PHE A 39 7.92 8.10 2.71
CA PHE A 39 8.63 8.11 3.97
C PHE A 39 8.74 9.54 4.51
N VAL A 40 8.25 9.75 5.74
CA VAL A 40 8.30 11.02 6.45
C VAL A 40 8.80 10.78 7.87
N LEU A 41 9.83 11.53 8.28
CA LEU A 41 10.56 11.40 9.55
C LEU A 41 10.07 12.38 10.64
N TYR A 42 8.83 12.86 10.55
CA TYR A 42 8.29 13.70 11.62
C TYR A 42 7.71 12.81 12.74
N ASP A 43 8.00 13.15 13.99
CA ASP A 43 7.46 12.48 15.19
C ASP A 43 5.95 12.70 15.40
N VAL A 44 5.32 13.50 14.54
CA VAL A 44 3.89 13.81 14.58
C VAL A 44 3.17 13.02 13.47
N PHE A 45 1.93 12.61 13.75
CA PHE A 45 1.01 12.06 12.74
C PHE A 45 1.06 12.87 11.45
N THR A 46 1.51 12.23 10.38
CA THR A 46 1.51 12.78 9.02
C THR A 46 0.35 12.19 8.22
N GLU A 47 0.00 12.81 7.10
CA GLU A 47 -1.06 12.32 6.19
C GLU A 47 -2.49 12.30 6.79
N LEU A 48 -2.80 13.15 7.78
CA LEU A 48 -4.12 13.24 8.42
C LEU A 48 -5.22 13.66 7.43
N SER A 49 -5.93 12.69 6.84
CA SER A 49 -7.16 12.95 6.07
C SER A 49 -8.14 11.77 6.19
N TYR A 50 -9.44 12.08 6.30
CA TYR A 50 -10.53 11.09 6.43
C TYR A 50 -10.24 9.96 7.44
N LEU A 51 -9.77 10.32 8.65
CA LEU A 51 -9.48 9.40 9.78
C LEU A 51 -8.23 8.53 9.63
N PHE A 52 -7.52 8.56 8.50
CA PHE A 52 -6.28 7.81 8.33
C PHE A 52 -5.09 8.74 8.54
N GLY A 53 -4.39 8.58 9.67
CA GLY A 53 -3.07 9.16 9.92
C GLY A 53 -1.98 8.10 9.80
N MET A 54 -0.73 8.54 9.69
CA MET A 54 0.45 7.67 9.65
C MET A 54 1.56 8.23 10.54
N ASP A 55 1.98 7.39 11.49
CA ASP A 55 3.21 7.54 12.28
C ASP A 55 4.33 6.64 11.73
N ILE A 56 5.56 6.86 12.16
CA ILE A 56 6.76 6.07 11.78
C ILE A 56 6.54 4.56 11.98
N LEU A 57 5.93 4.15 13.10
CA LEU A 57 5.67 2.74 13.40
C LEU A 57 4.63 2.16 12.43
N SER A 58 3.56 2.92 12.15
CA SER A 58 2.55 2.52 11.18
C SER A 58 3.13 2.42 9.76
N PHE A 59 4.02 3.33 9.36
CA PHE A 59 4.74 3.26 8.08
C PHE A 59 5.49 1.93 7.96
N GLY A 60 6.27 1.55 8.98
CA GLY A 60 7.01 0.30 8.99
C GLY A 60 6.11 -0.93 8.83
N LEU A 61 4.97 -0.96 9.53
CA LEU A 61 4.01 -2.07 9.45
C LEU A 61 3.31 -2.14 8.09
N ILE A 62 2.90 -1.00 7.53
CA ILE A 62 2.25 -0.96 6.22
C ILE A 62 3.23 -1.42 5.13
N LEU A 63 4.48 -0.97 5.19
CA LEU A 63 5.52 -1.42 4.27
C LEU A 63 5.72 -2.93 4.34
N LEU A 64 5.82 -3.48 5.55
CA LEU A 64 5.99 -4.93 5.77
C LEU A 64 4.81 -5.73 5.22
N SER A 65 3.57 -5.22 5.37
CA SER A 65 2.38 -5.89 4.85
C SER A 65 2.39 -6.02 3.33
N PHE A 66 2.78 -4.96 2.60
CA PHE A 66 2.91 -5.03 1.14
C PHE A 66 4.03 -5.97 0.70
N TRP A 67 5.11 -6.04 1.47
CA TRP A 67 6.24 -6.90 1.14
C TRP A 67 5.94 -8.39 1.33
N ILE A 68 5.11 -8.75 2.32
CA ILE A 68 4.66 -10.15 2.52
C ILE A 68 3.67 -10.58 1.43
N CYS A 69 2.88 -9.64 0.90
CA CYS A 69 1.92 -9.92 -0.17
C CYS A 69 2.54 -9.93 -1.58
N SER A 70 3.64 -9.22 -1.80
CA SER A 70 4.39 -9.15 -3.08
C SER A 70 5.28 -10.37 -3.33
#